data_AF-A0A962LG27-F1
#
_entry.id   AF-A0A962LG27-F1
#
_cell.length_a   1.000
_cell.length_b   1.000
_cell.length_c   1.000
_cell.angle_alpha   90.00
_cell.angle_beta   90.00
_cell.angle_gamma   90.00
#
_symmetry.space_group_name_H-M   'P 1'
#
loop_
_entity.id
_entity.type
_entity.pdbx_description
1 polymer ?
#
loop_
_entity_poly.entity_id
_entity_poly.type
_entity_poly.pdbx_seq_one_letter_code
_entity_poly.pdbx_strand_id
1 'polypeptide(L)'
;YMDEAFTPLTPAYEAAAAIEGLSPAQLSPRQHAVMSPWMLANRATAAAFADIDTAVEAYQQHWFTLLRNGISAAAREGVTEAELARRNLRNKRIIFDPDVDPVWERITAMIGAEAVAAQRALLIGEDE
;
A
#
# COMPACT_ATOMS: atom_id res chain seq x y z
N TYR A 1 13.73 11.04 1.65
CA TYR A 1 12.71 10.02 1.93
C TYR A 1 12.64 8.94 0.86
N MET A 2 12.33 9.26 -0.41
CA MET A 2 12.19 8.26 -1.48
C MET A 2 13.41 7.35 -1.65
N ASP A 3 14.61 7.94 -1.61
CA ASP A 3 15.88 7.21 -1.77
C ASP A 3 16.18 6.22 -0.65
N GLU A 4 15.65 6.46 0.56
CA GLU A 4 15.86 5.58 1.71
C GLU A 4 14.71 4.59 1.86
N ALA A 5 13.47 5.04 1.66
CA ALA A 5 12.28 4.25 1.91
C ALA A 5 11.91 3.32 0.75
N PHE A 6 12.12 3.74 -0.50
CA PHE A 6 11.58 3.01 -1.67
C PHE A 6 12.62 2.62 -2.70
N THR A 7 13.61 3.46 -3.01
CA THR A 7 14.65 3.12 -4.01
C THR A 7 15.34 1.77 -3.74
N PRO A 8 15.61 1.34 -2.50
CA PRO A 8 16.19 0.02 -2.22
C PRO A 8 15.30 -1.17 -2.65
N LEU A 9 14.00 -0.95 -2.85
CA LEU A 9 13.07 -1.97 -3.34
C LEU A 9 13.15 -2.17 -4.86
N THR A 10 13.84 -1.29 -5.60
CA THR A 10 13.89 -1.34 -7.08
C THR A 10 14.25 -2.71 -7.63
N PRO A 11 15.29 -3.42 -7.13
CA PRO A 11 15.62 -4.75 -7.65
C PRO A 11 14.49 -5.77 -7.45
N ALA A 12 13.83 -5.75 -6.28
CA ALA A 12 12.70 -6.64 -5.99
C ALA A 12 11.46 -6.28 -6.82
N TYR A 13 11.20 -4.99 -6.99
CA TYR A 13 10.12 -4.49 -7.83
C TYR A 13 10.29 -4.93 -9.29
N GLU A 14 11.46 -4.69 -9.88
CA GLU A 14 11.75 -5.03 -11.27
C GLU A 14 11.74 -6.54 -11.49
N ALA A 15 12.33 -7.32 -10.57
CA ALA A 15 12.30 -8.78 -10.65
C ALA A 15 10.88 -9.33 -10.59
N ALA A 16 10.05 -8.83 -9.66
CA ALA A 16 8.67 -9.26 -9.53
C ALA A 16 7.83 -8.85 -10.74
N ALA A 17 8.01 -7.63 -11.26
CA ALA A 17 7.31 -7.16 -12.45
C ALA A 17 7.64 -7.98 -13.71
N ALA A 18 8.78 -8.69 -13.72
CA ALA A 18 9.20 -9.57 -14.79
C ALA A 18 8.73 -11.04 -14.66
N ILE A 19 8.04 -11.40 -13.57
CA ILE A 19 7.51 -12.77 -13.38
C ILE A 19 6.48 -13.08 -14.48
N GLU A 20 6.73 -14.16 -15.23
CA GLU A 20 5.79 -14.63 -16.23
C GLU A 20 4.47 -15.05 -15.59
N GLY A 21 3.34 -14.61 -16.16
CA GLY A 21 2.02 -14.87 -15.60
C GLY A 21 1.56 -13.84 -14.57
N LEU A 22 2.37 -12.81 -14.28
CA LEU A 22 1.88 -11.56 -13.70
C LEU A 22 1.49 -10.57 -14.79
N SER A 23 0.38 -9.86 -14.57
CA SER A 23 -0.08 -8.77 -15.44
C SER A 23 -0.57 -7.60 -14.60
N PRO A 24 -0.42 -6.34 -15.02
CA PRO A 24 -0.86 -5.19 -14.24
C PRO A 24 -2.35 -5.25 -13.89
N ALA A 25 -2.68 -4.92 -12.65
CA ALA A 25 -4.07 -4.71 -12.24
C ALA A 25 -4.60 -3.40 -12.87
N GLN A 26 -5.89 -3.37 -13.17
CA GLN A 26 -6.53 -2.14 -13.64
C GLN A 26 -6.85 -1.26 -12.43
N LEU A 27 -6.11 -0.16 -12.30
CA LEU A 27 -6.28 0.83 -11.25
C LEU A 27 -6.72 2.17 -11.85
N SER A 28 -7.59 2.88 -11.14
CA SER A 28 -7.95 4.25 -11.51
C SER A 28 -6.79 5.21 -11.24
N PRO A 29 -6.75 6.39 -11.87
CA PRO A 29 -5.77 7.43 -11.55
C PRO A 29 -5.79 7.83 -10.07
N ARG A 30 -6.97 7.82 -9.42
CA ARG A 30 -7.10 8.11 -7.98
C ARG A 30 -6.45 7.02 -7.13
N GLN A 31 -6.59 5.76 -7.49
CA GLN A 31 -5.90 4.65 -6.80
C GLN A 31 -4.37 4.80 -6.93
N HIS A 32 -3.88 5.03 -8.15
CA HIS A 32 -2.44 5.24 -8.38
C HIS A 32 -1.87 6.41 -7.58
N ALA A 33 -2.59 7.53 -7.46
CA ALA A 33 -2.11 8.71 -6.75
C ALA A 33 -1.86 8.51 -5.24
N VAL A 34 -2.48 7.49 -4.64
CA VAL A 34 -2.41 7.21 -3.20
C VAL A 34 -1.43 6.08 -2.90
N MET A 35 -1.14 5.26 -3.89
CA MET A 35 -0.22 4.14 -3.81
C MET A 35 1.23 4.59 -3.92
N SER A 36 2.15 3.81 -3.35
CA SER A 36 3.59 4.02 -3.55
C SER A 36 3.96 3.81 -5.03
N PRO A 37 4.92 4.57 -5.59
CA PRO A 37 5.44 4.29 -6.93
C PRO A 37 6.11 2.91 -7.07
N TRP A 38 6.52 2.28 -5.97
CA TRP A 38 7.07 0.91 -5.92
C TRP A 38 6.02 -0.14 -5.55
N MET A 39 4.72 0.18 -5.60
CA MET A 39 3.68 -0.81 -5.36
C MET A 39 3.57 -1.78 -6.54
N LEU A 40 3.59 -3.08 -6.24
CA LEU A 40 3.24 -4.14 -7.18
C LEU A 40 1.74 -4.43 -7.09
N ALA A 41 0.98 -3.96 -8.08
CA ALA A 41 -0.45 -4.22 -8.21
C ALA A 41 -0.68 -5.04 -9.48
N ASN A 42 -0.72 -6.36 -9.32
CA ASN A 42 -0.77 -7.30 -10.42
C ASN A 42 -1.86 -8.35 -10.21
N ARG A 43 -2.38 -8.89 -11.31
CA ARG A 43 -3.09 -10.17 -11.35
C ARG A 43 -2.07 -11.27 -11.61
N ALA A 44 -2.22 -12.40 -10.94
CA ALA A 44 -1.39 -13.57 -11.12
C ALA A 44 -2.20 -14.74 -11.71
N THR A 45 -1.57 -15.53 -12.57
CA THR A 45 -2.04 -16.90 -12.80
C THR A 45 -1.82 -17.75 -11.55
N ALA A 46 -2.54 -18.87 -11.44
CA ALA A 46 -2.37 -19.77 -10.28
C ALA A 46 -0.93 -20.30 -10.14
N ALA A 47 -0.26 -20.58 -11.27
CA ALA A 47 1.12 -21.06 -11.27
C ALA A 47 2.10 -19.98 -10.79
N ALA A 48 1.93 -18.73 -11.26
CA ALA A 48 2.80 -17.61 -10.92
C ALA A 48 2.57 -17.02 -9.52
N PHE A 49 1.44 -17.35 -8.87
CA PHE A 49 1.11 -16.76 -7.58
C PHE A 49 2.11 -17.12 -6.49
N ALA A 50 2.64 -18.35 -6.48
CA ALA A 50 3.66 -18.76 -5.51
C ALA A 50 4.99 -18.03 -5.72
N ASP A 51 5.30 -17.59 -6.94
CA ASP A 51 6.56 -16.94 -7.25
C ASP A 51 6.65 -15.51 -6.67
N ILE A 52 5.54 -14.94 -6.18
CA ILE A 52 5.52 -13.61 -5.57
C ILE A 52 6.13 -13.60 -4.17
N ASP A 53 6.25 -14.75 -3.50
CA ASP A 53 6.69 -14.84 -2.10
C ASP A 53 8.06 -14.21 -1.91
N THR A 54 8.97 -14.36 -2.89
CA THR A 54 10.29 -13.73 -2.86
C THR A 54 10.19 -12.20 -2.80
N ALA A 55 9.27 -11.60 -3.56
CA ALA A 55 9.05 -10.16 -3.56
C ALA A 55 8.41 -9.70 -2.25
N VAL A 56 7.43 -10.45 -1.74
CA VAL A 56 6.76 -10.18 -0.47
C VAL A 56 7.77 -10.18 0.68
N GLU A 57 8.63 -11.19 0.75
CA GLU A 57 9.69 -11.29 1.76
C GLU A 57 10.67 -10.13 1.67
N ALA A 58 11.11 -9.75 0.46
CA ALA A 58 12.02 -8.62 0.26
C ALA A 58 11.41 -7.30 0.75
N TYR A 59 10.14 -7.04 0.43
CA TYR A 59 9.42 -5.84 0.87
C TYR A 59 9.24 -5.83 2.40
N GLN A 60 8.90 -6.97 2.99
CA GLN A 60 8.74 -7.11 4.43
C GLN A 60 10.06 -6.90 5.18
N GLN A 61 11.14 -7.53 4.73
CA GLN A 61 12.47 -7.40 5.35
C GLN A 61 12.98 -5.96 5.28
N HIS A 62 12.77 -5.30 4.15
CA HIS A 62 13.11 -3.87 4.00
C HIS A 62 12.31 -3.01 4.97
N TRP A 63 10.98 -3.22 5.06
CA TRP A 63 10.14 -2.53 6.02
C TRP A 63 10.60 -2.69 7.47
N PHE A 64 10.93 -3.91 7.90
CA PHE A 64 11.47 -4.16 9.24
C PHE A 64 12.83 -3.52 9.47
N THR A 65 13.65 -3.41 8.43
CA THR A 65 14.92 -2.70 8.50
C THR A 65 14.70 -1.21 8.71
N LEU A 66 13.74 -0.59 8.02
CA LEU A 66 13.35 0.80 8.23
C LEU A 66 12.80 1.04 9.65
N LEU A 67 11.97 0.14 10.16
CA LEU A 67 11.44 0.27 11.53
C LEU A 67 12.54 0.20 12.59
N ARG A 68 13.49 -0.73 12.43
CA ARG A 68 14.58 -0.92 13.40
C ARG A 68 15.60 0.22 13.35
N ASN A 69 15.95 0.68 12.16
CA ASN A 69 17.05 1.62 11.97
C ASN A 69 16.58 3.08 11.88
N GLY A 70 15.29 3.30 11.59
CA GLY A 70 14.75 4.59 11.22
C GLY A 70 15.20 5.04 9.83
N ILE A 71 14.86 6.29 9.51
CA ILE A 71 15.36 7.02 8.33
C ILE A 71 16.17 8.23 8.80
N SER A 72 17.03 8.75 7.94
CA SER A 72 17.93 9.85 8.26
C SER A 72 17.16 11.12 8.66
N ALA A 73 17.85 12.05 9.34
CA ALA A 73 17.29 13.38 9.62
C ALA A 73 16.99 14.16 8.32
N ALA A 74 17.84 14.01 7.29
CA ALA A 74 17.62 14.63 5.99
C ALA A 74 16.36 14.09 5.31
N ALA A 75 16.07 12.79 5.43
CA ALA A 75 14.83 12.22 4.91
C ALA A 75 13.56 12.68 5.64
N ARG A 76 13.70 13.24 6.86
CA ARG A 76 12.61 13.79 7.69
C ARG A 76 12.57 15.32 7.67
N GLU A 77 13.45 15.96 6.91
CA GLU A 77 13.58 17.41 6.90
C GLU A 77 12.24 18.08 6.53
N GLY A 78 11.86 19.08 7.31
CA GLY A 78 10.64 19.86 7.06
C GLY A 78 9.33 19.14 7.41
N VAL A 79 9.38 17.98 8.07
CA VAL A 79 8.19 17.22 8.46
C VAL A 79 8.07 17.12 9.97
N THR A 80 6.94 17.60 10.50
CA THR A 80 6.59 17.48 11.92
C THR A 80 5.70 16.26 12.19
N GLU A 81 5.69 15.77 13.43
CA GLU A 81 4.80 14.68 13.85
C GLU A 81 3.32 15.00 13.62
N ALA A 82 2.91 16.26 13.86
CA ALA A 82 1.55 16.70 13.61
C ALA A 82 1.18 16.69 12.11
N GLU A 83 2.14 16.92 11.21
CA GLU A 83 1.93 16.77 9.77
C GLU A 83 1.84 15.31 9.36
N LEU A 84 2.67 14.43 9.94
CA LEU A 84 2.58 12.99 9.71
C LEU A 84 1.23 12.43 10.14
N ALA A 85 0.76 12.76 11.34
CA ALA A 85 -0.54 12.33 11.84
C ALA A 85 -1.69 12.79 10.93
N ARG A 86 -1.69 14.08 10.54
CA ARG A 86 -2.70 14.63 9.62
C ARG A 86 -2.65 13.98 8.24
N ARG A 87 -1.46 13.74 7.69
CA ARG A 87 -1.28 13.08 6.40
C ARG A 87 -1.72 11.62 6.46
N ASN A 88 -1.40 10.91 7.55
CA ASN A 88 -1.83 9.53 7.78
C ASN A 88 -3.35 9.40 7.75
N LEU A 89 -4.06 10.21 8.54
CA LEU A 89 -5.53 10.20 8.58
C LEU A 89 -6.15 10.54 7.21
N ARG A 90 -5.62 11.55 6.51
CA ARG A 90 -6.08 11.90 5.15
C ARG A 90 -5.86 10.75 4.17
N ASN A 91 -4.70 10.10 4.19
CA ASN A 91 -4.42 8.95 3.32
C ASN A 91 -5.33 7.77 3.63
N LYS A 92 -5.51 7.41 4.91
CA LYS A 92 -6.43 6.34 5.32
C LYS A 92 -7.86 6.59 4.82
N ARG A 93 -8.37 7.82 4.98
CA ARG A 93 -9.70 8.21 4.47
C ARG A 93 -9.84 7.99 2.96
N ILE A 94 -8.79 8.26 2.18
CA ILE A 94 -8.82 8.08 0.72
C ILE A 94 -8.70 6.58 0.35
N ILE A 95 -7.81 5.83 0.99
CA ILE A 95 -7.62 4.38 0.73
C ILE A 95 -8.92 3.61 0.99
N PHE A 96 -9.66 4.01 2.02
CA PHE A 96 -10.91 3.35 2.42
C PHE A 96 -12.16 4.10 1.94
N ASP A 97 -12.06 4.93 0.91
CA ASP A 97 -13.20 5.60 0.28
C ASP A 97 -13.80 4.71 -0.85
N PRO A 98 -15.10 4.34 -0.78
CA PRO A 98 -15.79 3.60 -1.83
C PRO A 98 -15.78 4.30 -3.18
N ASP A 99 -15.71 5.64 -3.20
CA ASP A 99 -15.62 6.43 -4.42
C ASP A 99 -14.22 6.38 -5.06
N VAL A 100 -13.22 5.86 -4.33
CA VAL A 100 -11.84 5.65 -4.80
C VAL A 100 -11.60 4.19 -5.13
N ASP A 101 -12.04 3.28 -4.26
CA ASP A 101 -11.90 1.84 -4.44
C ASP A 101 -13.27 1.13 -4.48
N PRO A 102 -13.73 0.75 -5.69
CA PRO A 102 -15.03 0.08 -5.85
C PRO A 102 -15.04 -1.34 -5.27
N VAL A 103 -13.93 -1.87 -4.75
CA VAL A 103 -13.93 -3.12 -3.99
C VAL A 103 -14.93 -3.08 -2.83
N TRP A 104 -15.17 -1.90 -2.26
CA TRP A 104 -16.11 -1.71 -1.15
C TRP A 104 -17.55 -2.04 -1.52
N GLU A 105 -17.96 -1.85 -2.78
CA GLU A 105 -19.29 -2.26 -3.25
C GLU A 105 -19.43 -3.79 -3.20
N ARG A 106 -18.38 -4.52 -3.59
CA ARG A 106 -18.34 -5.98 -3.56
C ARG A 106 -18.35 -6.51 -2.13
N ILE A 107 -17.57 -5.88 -1.24
CA ILE A 107 -17.56 -6.23 0.19
C ILE A 107 -18.93 -5.97 0.82
N THR A 108 -19.57 -4.85 0.47
CA THR A 108 -20.91 -4.49 0.95
C THR A 108 -21.94 -5.56 0.59
N ALA A 109 -21.88 -6.13 -0.62
CA ALA A 109 -22.76 -7.23 -1.01
C ALA A 109 -22.52 -8.52 -0.21
N MET A 110 -21.32 -8.74 0.33
CA MET A 110 -20.96 -9.94 1.09
C MET A 110 -21.34 -9.86 2.57
N ILE A 111 -21.13 -8.70 3.20
CA ILE A 111 -21.26 -8.56 4.67
C ILE A 111 -22.30 -7.53 5.12
N GLY A 112 -22.93 -6.82 4.19
CA GLY A 112 -23.90 -5.76 4.47
C GLY A 112 -23.27 -4.40 4.79
N ALA A 113 -24.06 -3.34 4.61
CA ALA A 113 -23.60 -1.96 4.72
C ALA A 113 -23.14 -1.57 6.13
N GLU A 114 -23.79 -2.08 7.17
CA GLU A 114 -23.44 -1.79 8.57
C GLU A 114 -22.04 -2.34 8.92
N ALA A 115 -21.79 -3.62 8.58
CA ALA A 115 -20.49 -4.25 8.83
C ALA A 115 -19.37 -3.59 8.01
N VAL A 116 -19.64 -3.18 6.77
CA VAL A 116 -18.68 -2.40 5.98
C VAL A 116 -18.39 -1.04 6.62
N ALA A 117 -19.41 -0.33 7.08
CA ALA A 117 -19.23 0.97 7.74
C ALA A 117 -18.36 0.83 9.00
N ALA A 118 -18.64 -0.18 9.85
CA ALA A 118 -17.83 -0.48 11.03
C ALA A 118 -16.38 -0.84 10.67
N GLN A 119 -16.17 -1.70 9.66
CA GLN A 119 -14.83 -2.09 9.22
C GLN A 119 -14.04 -0.90 8.68
N ARG A 120 -14.67 -0.03 7.89
CA ARG A 120 -14.04 1.18 7.36
C ARG A 120 -13.68 2.16 8.48
N ALA A 121 -14.58 2.38 9.43
CA ALA A 121 -14.31 3.23 10.58
C ALA A 121 -13.08 2.74 11.37
N LEU A 122 -13.00 1.43 11.62
CA LEU A 122 -11.85 0.78 12.28
C LEU A 122 -10.55 0.99 11.49
N LEU A 123 -10.57 0.77 10.17
CA LEU A 123 -9.39 0.88 9.32
C LEU A 123 -8.91 2.33 9.17
N ILE A 124 -9.83 3.30 9.18
CA ILE A 124 -9.48 4.73 9.18
C ILE A 124 -8.90 5.13 10.54
N GLY A 125 -9.44 4.62 11.64
CA GLY A 125 -8.93 4.87 12.99
C GLY A 125 -8.96 6.35 13.34
N GLU A 126 -10.10 7.02 13.16
CA GLU A 126 -10.25 8.46 13.46
C GLU A 126 -10.03 8.81 14.95
N ASP A 127 -10.08 7.78 15.81
CA ASP A 127 -9.89 7.88 17.26
C ASP A 127 -8.44 7.59 17.73
N GLU A 128 -7.50 7.32 16.81
CA GLU A 128 -6.04 7.18 17.07
C GLU A 128 -5.28 8.50 16.91
#